data_AF-A0A1C6P8B3-F1
#
_entry.id   AF-A0A1C6P8B3-F1
#
_cell.length_a   1.000
_cell.length_b   1.000
_cell.length_c   1.000
_cell.angle_alpha   90.00
_cell.angle_beta   90.00
_cell.angle_gamma   90.00
#
_symmetry.space_group_name_H-M   'P 1'
#
loop_
_entity.id
_entity.type
_entity.pdbx_description
1 polymer ?
#
loop_
_entity_poly.entity_id
_entity_poly.type
_entity_poly.pdbx_seq_one_letter_code
_entity_poly.pdbx_strand_id
1 'polypeptide(L)' 'MTTGSQRPPDAAAALDFGDPLSMRSADDTDSGWGERTGSGGASGGSAADAAADLARFLEEKPPHHL' A
#
# COMPACT_ATOMS: atom_id res chain seq x y z
N MET A 1 -36.49 32.86 -21.50
CA MET A 1 -35.33 32.71 -20.60
C MET A 1 -35.58 31.44 -19.79
N THR A 2 -34.96 30.32 -20.17
CA THR A 2 -35.17 29.05 -19.46
C THR A 2 -34.22 28.98 -18.27
N THR A 3 -34.76 28.96 -17.06
CA THR A 3 -33.99 28.69 -15.84
C THR A 3 -34.07 27.19 -15.60
N GLY A 4 -33.04 26.45 -16.01
CA GLY A 4 -32.91 25.04 -15.65
C GLY A 4 -32.74 24.91 -14.14
N SER A 5 -33.61 24.16 -13.48
CA SER A 5 -33.51 23.86 -12.06
C SER A 5 -32.18 23.17 -11.77
N GLN A 6 -31.23 23.89 -11.18
CA GLN A 6 -29.93 23.36 -10.79
C GLN A 6 -30.16 22.31 -9.68
N ARG A 7 -30.02 21.02 -10.01
CA ARG A 7 -29.91 19.98 -8.98
C ARG A 7 -28.64 20.26 -8.17
N PRO A 8 -28.66 20.11 -6.83
CA PRO A 8 -27.45 20.23 -6.02
C PRO A 8 -26.37 19.30 -6.58
N PRO A 9 -25.13 19.77 -6.75
CA PRO A 9 -24.05 18.93 -7.26
C PRO A 9 -23.81 17.77 -6.30
N ASP A 10 -23.63 16.57 -6.85
CA ASP A 10 -23.24 15.40 -6.08
C ASP A 10 -21.78 15.56 -5.65
N ALA A 11 -21.54 15.67 -4.34
CA ALA A 11 -20.20 15.84 -3.80
C ALA A 11 -19.29 14.65 -4.14
N ALA A 12 -19.84 13.45 -4.33
CA ALA A 12 -19.08 12.27 -4.71
C ALA A 12 -18.59 12.30 -6.19
N ALA A 13 -19.17 13.17 -7.03
CA ALA A 13 -18.78 13.35 -8.42
C ALA A 13 -17.84 14.54 -8.64
N ALA A 14 -17.47 15.26 -7.58
CA ALA A 14 -16.56 16.39 -7.68
C ALA A 14 -15.11 15.91 -7.86
N LEU A 15 -14.45 16.39 -8.91
CA LEU A 15 -13.01 16.20 -9.10
C LEU A 15 -12.26 17.17 -8.16
N ASP A 16 -11.30 16.64 -7.40
CA ASP A 16 -10.40 17.44 -6.56
C ASP A 16 -9.15 17.83 -7.37
N PHE A 17 -8.84 19.13 -7.36
CA PHE A 17 -7.69 19.74 -8.03
C PHE A 17 -6.72 20.41 -7.04
N GLY A 18 -6.88 20.16 -5.74
CA GLY A 18 -5.89 20.53 -4.73
C GLY A 18 -4.54 19.86 -4.96
N ASP A 19 -3.53 20.28 -4.19
CA ASP A 19 -2.22 19.63 -4.23
C ASP A 19 -2.36 18.17 -3.74
N PRO A 20 -2.05 17.16 -4.56
CA PRO A 20 -2.20 15.76 -4.18
C PRO A 20 -1.32 15.36 -2.99
N LEU A 21 -0.26 16.11 -2.68
CA LEU A 21 0.63 15.88 -1.54
C LEU A 21 0.16 16.58 -0.26
N SER A 22 -0.87 17.42 -0.34
CA SER A 22 -1.44 18.11 0.83
C SER A 22 -2.34 17.19 1.68
N MET A 23 -2.73 16.03 1.13
CA MET A 23 -3.51 15.00 1.81
C MET A 23 -2.62 13.78 2.10
N ARG A 24 -2.93 13.06 3.18
CA ARG A 24 -2.29 11.77 3.46
C ARG A 24 -2.76 10.75 2.42
N SER A 25 -1.83 10.16 1.67
CA SER A 25 -2.16 9.07 0.74
C SER A 25 -2.43 7.79 1.54
N ALA A 26 -3.37 6.96 1.05
CA ALA A 26 -3.55 5.62 1.60
C ALA A 26 -2.30 4.75 1.41
N ASP A 27 -1.52 5.03 0.36
CA ASP A 27 -0.25 4.36 0.04
C ASP A 27 0.92 4.82 0.94
N ASP A 28 0.75 5.90 1.71
CA ASP A 28 1.72 6.32 2.73
C ASP A 28 1.62 5.48 4.01
N THR A 29 0.64 4.59 4.09
CA THR A 29 0.57 3.65 5.20
C THR A 29 1.33 2.38 4.85
N ASP A 30 2.33 2.05 5.66
CA ASP A 30 3.00 0.74 5.65
C ASP A 30 2.05 -0.42 6.06
N SER A 31 0.74 -0.19 6.02
CA SER A 31 -0.29 -1.18 6.34
C SER A 31 -0.11 -2.39 5.42
N GLY A 32 0.17 -3.55 6.00
CA GLY A 32 0.44 -4.78 5.25
C GLY A 32 1.91 -5.02 4.91
N TRP A 33 2.79 -4.03 5.10
CA TRP A 33 4.24 -4.24 5.08
C TRP A 33 4.69 -4.74 6.45
N GLY A 34 4.95 -6.04 6.57
CA GLY A 34 5.40 -6.65 7.82
C GLY A 34 4.33 -6.86 8.89
N GLU A 35 3.09 -6.40 8.65
CA GLU A 35 1.91 -6.70 9.48
C GLU A 35 1.66 -8.22 9.44
N ARG A 36 2.14 -8.93 10.46
CA ARG A 36 1.91 -10.36 10.60
C ARG A 36 0.54 -10.56 11.22
N THR A 37 -0.47 -10.71 10.37
CA THR A 37 -1.75 -11.29 10.80
C THR A 37 -1.43 -12.61 11.50
N GLY A 38 -1.96 -12.78 12.72
CA GLY A 38 -1.74 -14.00 13.49
C GLY A 38 -1.94 -15.22 12.57
N SER A 39 -0.92 -16.06 12.46
CA SER A 39 -0.92 -17.28 11.63
C SER A 39 -0.77 -17.13 10.10
N GLY A 40 -0.13 -16.11 9.53
CA GLY A 40 0.03 -16.06 8.06
C GLY A 40 1.25 -15.37 7.44
N GLY A 41 2.16 -14.79 8.25
CA GLY A 41 3.19 -13.89 7.75
C GLY A 41 4.62 -14.44 7.70
N ALA A 42 4.79 -15.65 7.16
CA ALA A 42 5.95 -16.18 6.47
C ALA A 42 5.43 -17.38 5.71
N SER A 43 5.61 -17.45 4.39
CA SER A 43 5.22 -18.56 3.51
C SER A 43 5.02 -19.90 4.24
N GLY A 44 3.79 -20.19 4.72
CA GLY A 44 3.43 -21.44 5.40
C GLY A 44 4.34 -21.94 6.54
N GLY A 45 5.23 -21.13 7.10
CA GLY A 45 6.35 -21.56 7.95
C GLY A 45 6.39 -20.91 9.33
N SER A 46 7.06 -21.57 10.27
CA SER A 46 7.32 -21.05 11.61
C SER A 46 8.12 -19.75 11.55
N ALA A 47 8.07 -18.95 12.62
CA ALA A 47 8.92 -17.74 12.75
C ALA A 47 10.42 -18.05 12.59
N ALA A 48 10.84 -19.28 12.90
CA ALA A 48 12.20 -19.77 12.67
C ALA A 48 12.51 -19.97 11.17
N ASP A 49 11.54 -20.47 10.39
CA ASP A 49 11.70 -20.68 8.95
C ASP A 49 11.82 -19.33 8.22
N ALA A 50 11.02 -18.35 8.65
CA ALA A 50 11.10 -16.97 8.15
C ALA A 50 12.47 -16.32 8.38
N ALA A 51 13.08 -16.57 9.54
CA ALA A 51 14.40 -16.04 9.88
C ALA A 51 15.52 -16.71 9.06
N ALA A 52 15.38 -18.01 8.78
CA ALA A 52 16.30 -18.74 7.93
C ALA A 52 16.24 -18.25 6.46
N ASP A 53 15.04 -18.00 5.94
CA ASP A 53 14.85 -17.45 4.60
C ASP A 53 15.47 -16.05 4.46
N LEU A 54 15.29 -15.17 5.46
CA LEU A 54 15.90 -13.83 5.47
C LEU A 54 17.43 -13.90 5.47
N ALA A 55 18.02 -14.78 6.27
CA ALA A 55 19.48 -14.97 6.31
C ALA A 55 20.02 -15.38 4.93
N ARG A 56 19.36 -16.34 4.26
CA ARG A 56 19.72 -16.77 2.91
C ARG A 56 19.68 -15.61 1.91
N PHE A 57 18.64 -14.78 1.92
CA PHE A 57 18.54 -13.63 1.02
C PHE A 57 19.63 -12.58 1.23
N LEU A 58 20.09 -12.38 2.47
CA LEU A 58 21.17 -11.44 2.78
C LEU A 58 22.54 -11.98 2.38
N GLU A 59 22.73 -13.29 2.44
CA GLU A 59 23.99 -13.97 2.13
C GLU A 59 24.14 -14.29 0.64
N GLU A 60 23.03 -14.48 -0.09
CA GLU A 60 23.05 -14.80 -1.51
C GLU A 60 23.30 -13.54 -2.35
N LYS A 61 24.54 -13.37 -2.81
CA LYS A 61 24.91 -12.29 -3.71
C LYS A 61 24.23 -12.48 -5.08
N PRO A 62 23.47 -11.50 -5.60
CA PRO A 62 22.78 -11.66 -6.88
C PRO A 62 23.77 -11.96 -8.00
N PRO A 63 23.36 -12.73 -9.04
CA PRO A 63 24.26 -13.30 -10.04
C PRO A 63 24.79 -12.26 -11.03
N HIS A 64 24.93 -10.99 -10.66
CA HIS A 64 25.70 -9.99 -11.39
C HIS A 64 26.33 -9.04 -10.39
N HIS A 65 27.36 -9.53 -9.73
CA HIS A 65 28.21 -8.72 -8.87
C HIS A 65 29.55 -8.50 -9.58
N LEU A 66 29.64 -7.45 -10.37
CA LEU A 66 30.96 -6.93 -10.76
C LEU A 66 31.35 -5.85 -9.76
#